data_AF-A0AAU0UM96-F1
#
_entry.id   AF-A0AAU0UM96-F1
#
_cell.length_a   1.000
_cell.length_b   1.000
_cell.length_c   1.000
_cell.angle_alpha   90.00
_cell.angle_beta   90.00
_cell.angle_gamma   90.00
#
_symmetry.space_group_name_H-M   'P 1'
#
loop_
_entity.id
_entity.type
_entity.pdbx_description
1 polymer ?
#
loop_
_entity_poly.entity_id
_entity_poly.type
_entity_poly.pdbx_seq_one_letter_code
_entity_poly.pdbx_strand_id
1 'polypeptide(L)'
;MYKKLLTKKFFQDNPYSENSVQRFIYSMLLYEGIEDAANEILMKQVGLSDERLIQITREKELIQSEQNPEEIFQLLRKKIDVINRDDLIKKALEFEEVLLPMVIEKLMRSYHDIFIENSIQLLARSHKDFTQLLKEKYAEIRSPYVQSLVCLILGLRGEENTIPWIQDRFFELKNLYPGETYDQGPLLALHELNCRFYDK
;
A
#
# COMPACT_ATOMS: atom_id res chain seq x y z
N MET A 1 8.43 -13.34 21.26
CA MET A 1 9.08 -14.59 20.81
C MET A 1 10.13 -14.39 19.70
N TYR A 2 9.90 -13.48 18.74
CA TYR A 2 10.77 -13.37 17.54
C TYR A 2 11.82 -12.25 17.57
N LYS A 3 11.97 -11.53 18.70
CA LYS A 3 12.93 -10.42 18.87
C LYS A 3 14.37 -10.75 18.45
N LYS A 4 14.79 -12.02 18.60
CA LYS A 4 16.11 -12.50 18.17
C LYS A 4 16.35 -12.42 16.65
N LEU A 5 15.28 -12.34 15.85
CA LEU A 5 15.35 -12.16 14.40
C LEU A 5 15.50 -10.69 14.00
N LEU A 6 14.97 -9.78 14.83
CA LEU A 6 14.94 -8.32 14.61
C LEU A 6 15.94 -7.60 15.52
N THR A 7 17.20 -8.03 15.46
CA THR A 7 18.24 -7.41 16.29
C THR A 7 18.64 -6.03 15.75
N LYS A 8 19.20 -5.17 16.60
CA LYS A 8 19.82 -3.92 16.16
C LYS A 8 20.85 -4.16 15.05
N LYS A 9 21.63 -5.24 15.16
CA LYS A 9 22.61 -5.66 14.15
C LYS A 9 21.95 -6.00 12.82
N PHE A 10 20.81 -6.71 12.82
CA PHE A 10 20.07 -7.02 11.58
C PHE A 10 19.71 -5.75 10.81
N PHE A 11 19.15 -4.74 11.47
CA PHE A 11 18.78 -3.47 10.81
C PHE A 11 19.99 -2.60 10.45
N GLN A 12 21.09 -2.66 11.22
CA GLN A 12 22.34 -1.99 10.85
C GLN A 12 22.99 -2.60 9.61
N ASP A 13 22.97 -3.93 9.50
CA ASP A 13 23.51 -4.67 8.36
C ASP A 13 22.58 -4.57 7.13
N ASN A 14 21.32 -4.15 7.32
CA ASN A 14 20.30 -4.02 6.28
C ASN A 14 19.55 -2.68 6.44
N PRO A 15 20.19 -1.54 6.15
CA PRO A 15 19.52 -0.25 6.19
C PRO A 15 18.50 -0.16 5.05
N TYR A 16 17.32 0.38 5.34
CA TYR A 16 16.36 0.70 4.28
C TYR A 16 16.80 1.95 3.51
N SER A 17 16.41 2.05 2.24
CA SER A 17 16.67 3.21 1.39
C SER A 17 15.61 4.28 1.62
N GLU A 18 16.06 5.48 2.00
CA GLU A 18 15.19 6.66 2.13
C GLU A 18 14.53 7.05 0.79
N ASN A 19 15.21 6.78 -0.32
CA ASN A 19 14.72 7.08 -1.67
C ASN A 19 14.31 5.78 -2.38
N SER A 20 13.17 5.21 -1.97
CA SER A 20 12.53 4.10 -2.66
C SER A 20 11.02 4.29 -2.75
N VAL A 21 10.40 3.70 -3.78
CA VAL A 21 8.95 3.76 -3.95
C VAL A 21 8.24 3.07 -2.78
N GLN A 22 8.81 1.98 -2.26
CA GLN A 22 8.32 1.27 -1.08
C GLN A 22 8.33 2.18 0.17
N ARG A 23 9.40 2.96 0.37
CA ARG A 23 9.49 3.93 1.48
C ARG A 23 8.45 5.04 1.34
N PHE A 24 8.25 5.56 0.13
CA PHE A 24 7.21 6.54 -0.16
C PHE A 24 5.83 5.98 0.18
N ILE A 25 5.45 4.83 -0.38
CA ILE A 25 4.16 4.18 -0.13
C ILE A 25 3.97 3.88 1.36
N TYR A 26 4.94 3.28 2.02
CA TYR A 26 4.88 3.01 3.46
C TYR A 26 4.59 4.27 4.28
N SER A 27 5.23 5.39 3.95
CA SER A 27 5.00 6.67 4.63
C SER A 27 3.56 7.15 4.44
N MET A 28 2.99 6.98 3.24
CA MET A 28 1.59 7.32 2.97
C MET A 28 0.60 6.42 3.74
N LEU A 29 0.98 5.17 4.00
CA LEU A 29 0.14 4.21 4.74
C LEU A 29 0.16 4.44 6.26
N LEU A 30 1.26 4.94 6.81
CA LEU A 30 1.42 5.15 8.25
C LEU A 30 0.59 6.32 8.80
N TYR A 31 0.51 7.41 8.04
CA TYR A 31 -0.06 8.67 8.53
C TYR A 31 -1.43 8.89 7.93
N GLU A 32 -2.47 8.40 8.61
CA GLU A 32 -3.86 8.70 8.25
C GLU A 32 -4.07 10.23 8.22
N GLY A 33 -4.69 10.73 7.15
CA GLY A 33 -4.95 12.16 6.96
C GLY A 33 -3.78 12.98 6.39
N ILE A 34 -2.59 12.40 6.17
CA ILE A 34 -1.47 13.14 5.55
C ILE A 34 -1.79 13.57 4.10
N GLU A 35 -2.53 12.72 3.37
CA GLU A 35 -3.00 13.02 2.01
C GLU A 35 -3.99 14.17 2.02
N ASP A 36 -4.96 14.16 2.94
CA ASP A 36 -5.94 15.23 3.09
C ASP A 36 -5.24 16.58 3.39
N ALA A 37 -4.29 16.57 4.33
CA ALA A 37 -3.52 17.77 4.67
C ALA A 37 -2.68 18.29 3.49
N ALA A 38 -2.02 17.41 2.76
CA ALA A 38 -1.25 17.78 1.57
C ALA A 38 -2.15 18.33 0.45
N ASN A 39 -3.32 17.71 0.25
CA ASN A 39 -4.31 18.12 -0.74
C ASN A 39 -4.89 19.51 -0.41
N GLU A 40 -5.18 19.79 0.86
CA GLU A 40 -5.61 21.12 1.29
C GLU A 40 -4.56 22.19 0.98
N ILE A 41 -3.28 21.91 1.25
CA ILE A 41 -2.18 22.83 0.94
C ILE A 41 -2.07 23.04 -0.58
N LEU A 42 -2.13 21.97 -1.36
CA LEU A 42 -2.11 22.03 -2.83
C LEU A 42 -3.26 22.88 -3.38
N MET A 43 -4.48 22.72 -2.86
CA MET A 43 -5.64 23.48 -3.31
C MET A 43 -5.59 24.96 -2.91
N LYS A 44 -4.96 25.30 -1.77
CA LYS A 44 -4.93 26.67 -1.22
C LYS A 44 -3.71 27.48 -1.64
N GLN A 45 -2.54 26.83 -1.79
CA GLN A 45 -1.24 27.51 -1.85
C GLN A 45 -0.50 27.29 -3.17
N VAL A 46 -0.81 26.20 -3.88
CA VAL A 46 -0.23 25.94 -5.20
C VAL A 46 -1.24 26.41 -6.23
N GLY A 47 -0.87 27.39 -7.06
CA GLY A 47 -1.72 27.85 -8.15
C GLY A 47 -1.96 26.72 -9.14
N LEU A 48 -3.03 25.96 -8.97
CA LEU A 48 -3.48 24.94 -9.92
C LEU A 48 -4.03 25.64 -11.16
N SER A 49 -3.80 25.05 -12.33
CA SER A 49 -4.43 25.56 -13.56
C SER A 49 -5.94 25.35 -13.52
N ASP A 50 -6.70 26.24 -14.17
CA ASP A 50 -8.15 26.14 -14.27
C ASP A 50 -8.59 24.78 -14.87
N GLU A 51 -7.86 24.28 -15.86
CA GLU A 51 -8.12 22.97 -16.47
C GLU A 51 -8.00 21.83 -15.46
N ARG A 52 -6.96 21.84 -14.62
CA ARG A 52 -6.76 20.82 -13.59
C ARG A 52 -7.83 20.93 -12.49
N LEU A 53 -8.22 22.14 -12.11
CA LEU A 53 -9.32 22.36 -11.16
C LEU A 53 -10.66 21.82 -11.66
N ILE A 54 -10.97 22.05 -12.94
CA ILE A 54 -12.17 21.48 -13.59
C ILE A 54 -12.11 19.94 -13.57
N GLN A 55 -10.95 19.36 -13.89
CA GLN A 55 -10.76 17.91 -13.83
C GLN A 55 -10.97 17.37 -12.42
N ILE A 56 -10.31 17.96 -11.41
CA ILE A 56 -10.42 17.55 -10.01
C ILE A 56 -11.88 17.57 -9.56
N THR A 57 -12.61 18.65 -9.87
CA THR A 57 -14.01 18.81 -9.46
C THR A 57 -14.89 17.73 -10.11
N ARG A 58 -14.73 17.49 -11.41
CA ARG A 58 -15.51 16.47 -12.14
C ARG A 58 -15.24 15.05 -11.65
N GLU A 59 -13.98 14.71 -11.40
CA GLU A 59 -13.59 13.41 -10.87
C GLU A 59 -14.16 13.20 -9.46
N LYS A 60 -14.12 14.22 -8.60
CA LYS A 60 -14.69 14.18 -7.25
C LYS A 60 -16.20 13.95 -7.28
N GLU A 61 -16.94 14.67 -8.13
CA GLU A 61 -18.37 14.47 -8.33
C GLU A 61 -18.70 13.05 -8.82
N LEU A 62 -17.91 12.53 -9.77
CA LEU A 62 -18.05 11.17 -10.27
C LEU A 62 -17.85 10.14 -9.14
N ILE A 63 -16.78 10.27 -8.36
CA ILE A 63 -16.48 9.36 -7.23
C ILE A 63 -17.61 9.40 -6.21
N GLN A 64 -18.05 10.59 -5.80
CA GLN A 64 -19.05 10.73 -4.74
C GLN A 64 -20.44 10.25 -5.15
N SER A 65 -20.82 10.44 -6.41
CA SER A 65 -22.13 10.05 -6.91
C SER A 65 -22.23 8.57 -7.28
N GLU A 66 -21.12 7.89 -7.57
CA GLU A 66 -21.12 6.50 -8.00
C GLU A 66 -21.59 5.55 -6.87
N GLN A 67 -22.51 4.64 -7.20
CA GLN A 67 -23.07 3.66 -6.25
C GLN A 67 -22.87 2.22 -6.72
N ASN A 68 -22.34 2.04 -7.94
CA ASN A 68 -22.02 0.76 -8.51
C ASN A 68 -20.59 0.35 -8.15
N PRO A 69 -20.37 -0.70 -7.32
CA PRO A 69 -19.04 -1.14 -6.94
C PRO A 69 -18.20 -1.56 -8.14
N GLU A 70 -18.79 -2.13 -9.20
CA GLU A 70 -18.04 -2.46 -10.42
C GLU A 70 -17.45 -1.23 -11.11
N GLU A 71 -18.13 -0.08 -11.07
CA GLU A 71 -17.61 1.18 -11.62
C GLU A 71 -16.54 1.78 -10.72
N ILE A 72 -16.71 1.73 -9.39
CA ILE A 72 -15.64 2.10 -8.44
C ILE A 72 -14.38 1.25 -8.69
N PHE A 73 -14.55 -0.05 -8.95
CA PHE A 73 -13.45 -0.92 -9.33
C PHE A 73 -12.76 -0.48 -10.63
N GLN A 74 -13.51 0.03 -11.63
CA GLN A 74 -12.90 0.62 -12.81
C GLN A 74 -12.15 1.92 -12.48
N LEU A 75 -12.66 2.75 -11.57
CA LEU A 75 -12.00 3.99 -11.14
C LEU A 75 -10.65 3.70 -10.47
N LEU A 76 -10.54 2.64 -9.66
CA LEU A 76 -9.26 2.20 -9.06
C LEU A 76 -8.17 1.91 -10.10
N ARG A 77 -8.56 1.65 -11.36
CA ARG A 77 -7.65 1.36 -12.47
C ARG A 77 -7.37 2.58 -13.34
N LYS A 78 -8.13 3.66 -13.22
CA LYS A 78 -8.00 4.86 -14.06
C LYS A 78 -7.00 5.83 -13.44
N LYS A 79 -6.38 6.65 -14.29
CA LYS A 79 -5.58 7.79 -13.84
C LYS A 79 -6.53 8.88 -13.36
N ILE A 80 -6.75 8.93 -12.05
CA ILE A 80 -7.45 9.99 -11.32
C ILE A 80 -6.39 10.97 -10.80
N ASP A 81 -6.72 12.25 -10.67
CA ASP A 81 -5.82 13.23 -10.06
C ASP A 81 -5.48 12.79 -8.63
N VAL A 82 -4.22 12.95 -8.23
CA VAL A 82 -3.73 12.55 -6.91
C VAL A 82 -4.54 13.20 -5.78
N ILE A 83 -5.08 14.40 -6.00
CA ILE A 83 -5.92 15.10 -5.02
C ILE A 83 -7.21 14.33 -4.71
N ASN A 84 -7.73 13.56 -5.66
CA ASN A 84 -8.96 12.78 -5.51
C ASN A 84 -8.71 11.31 -5.15
N ARG A 85 -7.44 10.88 -5.03
CA ARG A 85 -7.13 9.49 -4.71
C ARG A 85 -7.69 9.09 -3.35
N ASP A 86 -7.51 9.92 -2.34
CA ASP A 86 -7.99 9.63 -0.99
C ASP A 86 -9.53 9.51 -0.94
N ASP A 87 -10.23 10.42 -1.63
CA ASP A 87 -11.68 10.36 -1.82
C ASP A 87 -12.12 9.05 -2.51
N LEU A 88 -11.38 8.60 -3.54
CA LEU A 88 -11.66 7.32 -4.21
C LEU A 88 -11.47 6.12 -3.27
N ILE A 89 -10.41 6.11 -2.45
CA ILE A 89 -10.18 5.03 -1.49
C ILE A 89 -11.27 5.02 -0.41
N LYS A 90 -11.63 6.18 0.14
CA LYS A 90 -12.76 6.33 1.08
C LYS A 90 -14.05 5.79 0.48
N LYS A 91 -14.33 6.12 -0.79
CA LYS A 91 -15.51 5.61 -1.49
C LYS A 91 -15.46 4.10 -1.70
N ALA A 92 -14.31 3.54 -2.07
CA ALA A 92 -14.14 2.11 -2.23
C ALA A 92 -14.33 1.33 -0.91
N LEU A 93 -13.97 1.93 0.23
CA LEU A 93 -14.18 1.33 1.54
C LEU A 93 -15.67 1.17 1.90
N GLU A 94 -16.57 2.01 1.36
CA GLU A 94 -18.02 1.85 1.54
C GLU A 94 -18.54 0.53 0.94
N PHE A 95 -17.83 -0.04 -0.04
CA PHE A 95 -18.19 -1.27 -0.74
C PHE A 95 -17.18 -2.40 -0.50
N GLU A 96 -16.46 -2.37 0.63
CA GLU A 96 -15.33 -3.27 0.88
C GLU A 96 -15.72 -4.76 0.84
N GLU A 97 -16.96 -5.10 1.20
CA GLU A 97 -17.53 -6.46 1.10
C GLU A 97 -17.43 -7.04 -0.32
N VAL A 98 -17.72 -6.22 -1.33
CA VAL A 98 -17.76 -6.61 -2.74
C VAL A 98 -16.42 -6.38 -3.41
N LEU A 99 -15.78 -5.24 -3.13
CA LEU A 99 -14.59 -4.80 -3.84
C LEU A 99 -13.33 -5.57 -3.46
N LEU A 100 -13.15 -5.93 -2.19
CA LEU A 100 -11.88 -6.50 -1.73
C LEU A 100 -11.55 -7.85 -2.39
N PRO A 101 -12.50 -8.80 -2.54
CA PRO A 101 -12.25 -10.01 -3.32
C PRO A 101 -11.81 -9.73 -4.77
N MET A 102 -12.49 -8.80 -5.45
CA MET A 102 -12.17 -8.42 -6.83
C MET A 102 -10.78 -7.79 -6.94
N VAL A 103 -10.45 -6.93 -5.98
CA VAL A 103 -9.16 -6.24 -5.88
C VAL A 103 -8.03 -7.23 -5.65
N ILE A 104 -8.17 -8.14 -4.69
CA ILE A 104 -7.15 -9.15 -4.39
C ILE A 104 -6.92 -10.04 -5.61
N GLU A 105 -7.99 -10.58 -6.23
CA GLU A 105 -7.85 -11.46 -7.40
C GLU A 105 -7.09 -10.77 -8.54
N LYS A 106 -7.44 -9.51 -8.84
CA LYS A 106 -6.78 -8.75 -9.89
C LYS A 106 -5.35 -8.36 -9.51
N LEU A 107 -5.11 -8.00 -8.25
CA LEU A 107 -3.80 -7.56 -7.75
C LEU A 107 -2.74 -8.64 -7.95
N MET A 108 -3.07 -9.92 -7.70
CA MET A 108 -2.12 -11.04 -7.87
C MET A 108 -1.51 -11.12 -9.28
N ARG A 109 -2.23 -10.63 -10.29
CA ARG A 109 -1.85 -10.72 -11.71
C ARG A 109 -1.49 -9.36 -12.32
N SER A 110 -1.45 -8.30 -11.52
CA SER A 110 -1.31 -6.93 -12.02
C SER A 110 0.14 -6.51 -12.22
N TYR A 111 0.37 -5.75 -13.29
CA TYR A 111 1.56 -4.92 -13.54
C TYR A 111 1.15 -3.46 -13.79
N HIS A 112 -0.08 -3.08 -13.44
CA HIS A 112 -0.62 -1.76 -13.66
C HIS A 112 -0.44 -0.92 -12.39
N ASP A 113 0.61 -0.09 -12.34
CA ASP A 113 1.08 0.60 -11.13
C ASP A 113 -0.02 1.37 -10.40
N ILE A 114 -0.82 2.16 -11.13
CA ILE A 114 -1.94 2.91 -10.55
C ILE A 114 -2.92 1.97 -9.81
N PHE A 115 -3.22 0.82 -10.42
CA PHE A 115 -4.14 -0.13 -9.80
C PHE A 115 -3.51 -0.80 -8.59
N ILE A 116 -2.21 -1.13 -8.69
CA ILE A 116 -1.45 -1.74 -7.59
C ILE A 116 -1.47 -0.79 -6.39
N GLU A 117 -1.06 0.46 -6.55
CA GLU A 117 -0.95 1.41 -5.45
C GLU A 117 -2.31 1.70 -4.79
N ASN A 118 -3.36 1.92 -5.60
CA ASN A 118 -4.71 2.09 -5.07
C ASN A 118 -5.19 0.84 -4.31
N SER A 119 -4.89 -0.36 -4.81
CA SER A 119 -5.23 -1.62 -4.13
C SER A 119 -4.51 -1.75 -2.80
N ILE A 120 -3.23 -1.38 -2.73
CA ILE A 120 -2.43 -1.45 -1.51
C ILE A 120 -2.98 -0.46 -0.46
N GLN A 121 -3.33 0.76 -0.85
CA GLN A 121 -3.97 1.73 0.04
C GLN A 121 -5.32 1.23 0.57
N LEU A 122 -6.17 0.70 -0.31
CA LEU A 122 -7.46 0.14 0.06
C LEU A 122 -7.32 -1.01 1.07
N LEU A 123 -6.45 -1.98 0.77
CA LEU A 123 -6.21 -3.14 1.65
C LEU A 123 -5.63 -2.72 3.00
N ALA A 124 -4.72 -1.73 3.02
CA ALA A 124 -4.14 -1.23 4.26
C ALA A 124 -5.18 -0.57 5.18
N ARG A 125 -6.17 0.13 4.61
CA ARG A 125 -7.18 0.93 5.34
C ARG A 125 -8.50 0.22 5.62
N SER A 126 -8.78 -0.89 4.93
CA SER A 126 -10.02 -1.64 5.12
C SER A 126 -10.22 -2.22 6.53
N HIS A 127 -11.47 -2.51 6.88
CA HIS A 127 -11.80 -3.01 8.23
C HIS A 127 -11.60 -4.52 8.36
N LYS A 128 -11.64 -5.24 7.24
CA LYS A 128 -11.46 -6.68 7.19
C LYS A 128 -10.00 -7.09 7.28
N ASP A 129 -9.74 -8.27 7.84
CA ASP A 129 -8.42 -8.86 7.84
C ASP A 129 -8.24 -9.84 6.68
N PHE A 130 -7.21 -9.63 5.86
CA PHE A 130 -6.80 -10.50 4.75
C PHE A 130 -5.36 -10.94 4.88
N THR A 131 -4.70 -10.66 6.01
CA THR A 131 -3.28 -10.95 6.17
C THR A 131 -3.00 -12.43 5.91
N GLN A 132 -3.87 -13.33 6.38
CA GLN A 132 -3.77 -14.76 6.11
C GLN A 132 -3.96 -15.10 4.62
N LEU A 133 -5.01 -14.56 3.98
CA LEU A 133 -5.28 -14.78 2.55
C LEU A 133 -4.13 -14.27 1.67
N LEU A 134 -3.57 -13.10 1.99
CA LEU A 134 -2.44 -12.52 1.27
C LEU A 134 -1.18 -13.38 1.40
N LYS A 135 -0.93 -13.99 2.57
CA LYS A 135 0.18 -14.93 2.76
C LYS A 135 -0.02 -16.22 1.96
N GLU A 136 -1.24 -16.76 1.95
CA GLU A 136 -1.58 -17.98 1.20
C GLU A 136 -1.42 -17.79 -0.30
N LYS A 137 -1.86 -16.64 -0.82
CA LYS A 137 -1.79 -16.31 -2.25
C LYS A 137 -0.48 -15.68 -2.69
N TYR A 138 0.46 -15.42 -1.78
CA TYR A 138 1.67 -14.67 -2.09
C TYR A 138 2.48 -15.27 -3.24
N ALA A 139 2.60 -16.61 -3.28
CA ALA A 139 3.33 -17.31 -4.33
C ALA A 139 2.65 -17.20 -5.72
N GLU A 140 1.38 -16.83 -5.79
CA GLU A 140 0.65 -16.59 -7.05
C GLU A 140 0.94 -15.18 -7.62
N ILE A 141 1.53 -14.27 -6.83
CA ILE A 141 1.80 -12.90 -7.23
C ILE A 141 2.87 -12.88 -8.32
N ARG A 142 2.52 -12.35 -9.49
CA ARG A 142 3.42 -12.32 -10.66
C ARG A 142 4.43 -11.19 -10.62
N SER A 143 4.09 -10.08 -10.00
CA SER A 143 4.91 -8.88 -9.96
C SER A 143 5.74 -8.82 -8.66
N PRO A 144 7.07 -8.74 -8.73
CA PRO A 144 7.90 -8.57 -7.53
C PRO A 144 7.63 -7.23 -6.82
N TYR A 145 7.14 -6.23 -7.55
CA TYR A 145 6.65 -4.99 -6.96
C TYR A 145 5.43 -5.22 -6.08
N VAL A 146 4.45 -6.00 -6.55
CA VAL A 146 3.27 -6.36 -5.74
C VAL A 146 3.68 -7.21 -4.54
N GLN A 147 4.60 -8.17 -4.72
CA GLN A 147 5.16 -8.98 -3.62
C GLN A 147 5.79 -8.10 -2.54
N SER A 148 6.54 -7.06 -2.95
CA SER A 148 7.14 -6.08 -2.07
C SER A 148 6.08 -5.31 -1.27
N LEU A 149 5.08 -4.74 -1.95
CA LEU A 149 4.06 -3.91 -1.30
C LEU A 149 3.06 -4.72 -0.44
N VAL A 150 2.76 -5.97 -0.80
CA VAL A 150 1.95 -6.86 0.05
C VAL A 150 2.64 -7.09 1.40
N CYS A 151 3.98 -7.14 1.44
CA CYS A 151 4.69 -7.24 2.72
C CYS A 151 4.45 -6.00 3.60
N LEU A 152 4.29 -4.80 3.05
CA LEU A 152 3.95 -3.60 3.83
C LEU A 152 2.59 -3.76 4.53
N ILE A 153 1.59 -4.27 3.83
CA ILE A 153 0.27 -4.57 4.43
C ILE A 153 0.42 -5.56 5.59
N LEU A 154 1.21 -6.62 5.37
CA LEU A 154 1.47 -7.62 6.41
C LEU A 154 2.26 -7.06 7.59
N GLY A 155 3.16 -6.09 7.38
CA GLY A 155 3.85 -5.40 8.47
C GLY A 155 2.92 -4.52 9.31
N LEU A 156 2.03 -3.78 8.65
CA LEU A 156 1.08 -2.87 9.30
C LEU A 156 -0.03 -3.61 10.04
N ARG A 157 -0.53 -4.71 9.46
CA ARG A 157 -1.74 -5.41 9.95
C ARG A 157 -1.47 -6.77 10.57
N GLY A 158 -0.34 -7.40 10.26
CA GLY A 158 -0.04 -8.75 10.72
C GLY A 158 0.32 -8.82 12.20
N GLU A 159 0.23 -10.04 12.72
CA GLU A 159 0.60 -10.40 14.10
C GLU A 159 2.11 -10.70 14.24
N GLU A 160 2.60 -10.78 15.48
CA GLU A 160 4.02 -11.03 15.80
C GLU A 160 4.57 -12.29 15.10
N ASN A 161 3.73 -13.31 14.90
CA ASN A 161 4.10 -14.57 14.22
C ASN A 161 4.32 -14.42 12.70
N THR A 162 4.06 -13.24 12.14
CA THR A 162 4.31 -12.92 10.73
C THR A 162 5.78 -12.59 10.47
N ILE A 163 6.54 -12.24 11.52
CA ILE A 163 7.95 -11.82 11.44
C ILE A 163 8.85 -12.82 10.68
N PRO A 164 8.87 -14.13 11.01
CA PRO A 164 9.75 -15.06 10.30
C PRO A 164 9.41 -15.15 8.81
N TRP A 165 8.12 -15.15 8.49
CA TRP A 165 7.65 -15.23 7.11
C TRP A 165 8.08 -13.99 6.30
N ILE A 166 7.97 -12.78 6.85
CA ILE A 166 8.44 -11.57 6.16
C ILE A 166 9.96 -11.56 6.02
N GLN A 167 10.70 -12.07 7.00
CA GLN A 167 12.16 -12.16 6.92
C GLN A 167 12.61 -13.08 5.79
N ASP A 168 11.93 -14.22 5.59
CA ASP A 168 12.21 -15.10 4.45
C ASP A 168 11.97 -14.37 3.12
N ARG A 169 10.89 -13.59 3.01
CA ARG A 169 10.59 -12.78 1.82
C ARG A 169 11.61 -11.66 1.58
N PHE A 170 12.13 -11.05 2.64
CA PHE A 170 13.20 -10.07 2.54
C PHE A 170 14.44 -10.66 1.88
N PHE A 171 14.93 -11.79 2.39
CA PHE A 171 16.11 -12.43 1.81
C PHE A 171 15.86 -12.97 0.40
N GLU A 172 14.68 -13.50 0.14
CA GLU A 172 14.29 -13.97 -1.20
C GLU A 172 14.33 -12.84 -2.23
N LEU A 173 13.63 -11.72 -1.98
CA LEU A 173 13.60 -10.59 -2.92
C LEU A 173 14.98 -9.94 -3.08
N LYS A 174 15.76 -9.83 -2.00
CA LYS A 174 17.13 -9.30 -2.03
C LYS A 174 18.06 -10.17 -2.89
N ASN A 175 17.90 -11.49 -2.85
CA ASN A 175 18.73 -12.41 -3.62
C ASN A 175 18.30 -12.53 -5.08
N LEU A 176 16.99 -12.55 -5.35
CA LEU A 176 16.45 -12.66 -6.72
C LEU A 176 16.62 -11.36 -7.51
N TYR A 177 16.56 -10.20 -6.85
CA TYR A 177 16.56 -8.89 -7.49
C TYR A 177 17.58 -7.93 -6.84
N PRO A 178 18.89 -8.26 -6.84
CA PRO A 178 19.90 -7.48 -6.11
C PRO A 178 20.14 -6.07 -6.66
N GLY A 179 19.68 -5.76 -7.88
CA GLY A 179 19.75 -4.43 -8.48
C GLY A 179 18.49 -3.58 -8.31
N GLU A 180 17.43 -4.14 -7.73
CA GLU A 180 16.13 -3.49 -7.53
C GLU A 180 15.89 -3.22 -6.03
N THR A 181 14.82 -2.48 -5.71
CA THR A 181 14.46 -2.14 -4.33
C THR A 181 13.30 -2.98 -3.78
N TYR A 182 13.00 -4.14 -4.37
CA TYR A 182 11.84 -4.95 -3.96
C TYR A 182 11.98 -5.52 -2.54
N ASP A 183 13.20 -5.71 -2.04
CA ASP A 183 13.47 -6.09 -0.66
C ASP A 183 13.07 -5.02 0.36
N GLN A 184 12.93 -3.75 -0.06
CA GLN A 184 12.58 -2.65 0.82
C GLN A 184 11.19 -2.78 1.43
N GLY A 185 10.23 -3.36 0.70
CA GLY A 185 8.89 -3.64 1.21
C GLY A 185 8.88 -4.52 2.45
N PRO A 186 9.41 -5.77 2.39
CA PRO A 186 9.52 -6.61 3.57
C PRO A 186 10.46 -6.02 4.63
N LEU A 187 11.54 -5.32 4.29
CA LEU A 187 12.41 -4.69 5.29
C LEU A 187 11.67 -3.63 6.12
N LEU A 188 10.91 -2.74 5.47
CA LEU A 188 10.07 -1.74 6.14
C LEU A 188 8.97 -2.40 6.99
N ALA A 189 8.39 -3.49 6.50
CA ALA A 189 7.44 -4.28 7.27
C ALA A 189 8.05 -4.90 8.54
N LEU A 190 9.32 -5.33 8.49
CA LEU A 190 10.03 -5.80 9.69
C LEU A 190 10.32 -4.67 10.68
N HIS A 191 10.64 -3.45 10.19
CA HIS A 191 10.73 -2.28 11.05
C HIS A 191 9.40 -2.01 11.75
N GLU A 192 8.29 -2.03 11.01
CA GLU A 192 6.95 -1.83 11.56
C GLU A 192 6.63 -2.84 12.67
N LEU A 193 6.86 -4.13 12.40
CA LEU A 193 6.62 -5.18 13.38
C LEU A 193 7.56 -5.05 14.61
N ASN A 194 8.81 -4.63 14.42
CA ASN A 194 9.71 -4.35 15.54
C ASN A 194 9.19 -3.21 16.42
N CYS A 195 8.76 -2.11 15.80
CA CYS A 195 8.17 -0.96 16.50
C CYS A 195 6.92 -1.38 17.29
N ARG A 196 6.00 -2.10 16.65
CA ARG A 196 4.72 -2.50 17.26
C ARG A 196 4.88 -3.48 18.43
N PHE A 197 5.84 -4.41 18.36
CA PHE A 197 5.93 -5.52 19.32
C PHE A 197 7.12 -5.45 20.30
N TYR A 198 8.20 -4.72 19.99
CA TYR A 198 9.45 -4.79 20.77
C TYR A 198 10.08 -3.46 21.16
N ASP A 199 9.80 -2.37 20.44
CA ASP A 199 10.24 -1.03 20.81
C ASP A 199 9.19 -0.41 21.74
N LYS A 200 9.31 -0.77 23.03
CA LYS A 200 8.69 -0.06 24.15
C LYS A 200 9.79 0.49 25.06
#